data_AF-A0A7X7FZF0-F1
#
_entry.id   AF-A0A7X7FZF0-F1
#
_cell.length_a   1.000
_cell.length_b   1.000
_cell.length_c   1.000
_cell.angle_alpha   90.00
_cell.angle_beta   90.00
_cell.angle_gamma   90.00
#
_symmetry.space_group_name_H-M   'P 1'
#
loop_
_entity.id
_entity.type
_entity.pdbx_description
1 polymer ?
#
loop_
_entity_poly.entity_id
_entity_poly.type
_entity_poly.pdbx_seq_one_letter_code
_entity_poly.pdbx_strand_id
1 'polypeptide(L)'
;MARKWALRSLRDSSVVLKFHVFFVVMSLLPLTILFYLYWQIKESGQIPVSVDELNNVLLLVSVGILVGYFSMRMLLKGLVDVVHSSTRRLKEILGPQALQDVLKADEDEIEALTQSFNEVTARLMENVSDLEATRKTLRSVLIRVGHGGVGVSSITAFFDLIVETITNALDGRKGFLLVVDDEKGGLIPRATYGVPLKSLEGVRVPLDSGIFLPVLQGRMTAIIPGVSNVHGQELLSGLLEYPLICAPLLVNDR
;
A
#
# COMPACT_ATOMS: atom_id res chain seq x y z
N MET A 1 -28.08 8.84 -45.52
CA MET A 1 -27.24 8.37 -44.40
C MET A 1 -26.38 9.52 -43.90
N ALA A 2 -26.89 10.34 -42.99
CA ALA A 2 -26.15 11.50 -42.50
C ALA A 2 -26.09 11.49 -40.96
N ARG A 3 -24.85 11.58 -40.45
CA ARG A 3 -24.48 12.39 -39.28
C ARG A 3 -25.08 11.98 -37.93
N LYS A 4 -24.65 10.84 -37.39
CA LYS A 4 -24.90 10.42 -35.98
C LYS A 4 -23.66 10.38 -35.08
N TRP A 5 -22.49 10.82 -35.54
CA TRP A 5 -21.21 10.52 -34.87
C TRP A 5 -20.68 11.57 -33.88
N ALA A 6 -21.31 12.74 -33.71
CA ALA A 6 -20.76 13.79 -32.83
C ALA A 6 -21.30 13.81 -31.40
N LEU A 7 -22.43 13.14 -31.09
CA LEU A 7 -23.11 13.30 -29.79
C LEU A 7 -22.72 12.26 -28.73
N ARG A 8 -21.90 11.24 -29.06
CA ARG A 8 -21.46 10.23 -28.09
C ARG A 8 -20.21 10.63 -27.27
N SER A 9 -19.44 11.62 -27.72
CA SER A 9 -18.14 11.98 -27.10
C SER A 9 -18.26 12.81 -25.81
N LEU A 10 -19.40 13.49 -25.59
CA LEU A 10 -19.59 14.38 -24.44
C LEU A 10 -19.96 13.65 -23.14
N ARG A 11 -20.24 12.35 -23.16
CA ARG A 11 -20.61 11.61 -21.94
C ARG A 11 -19.39 11.14 -21.15
N ASP A 12 -18.35 10.68 -21.85
CA ASP A 12 -17.13 10.10 -21.27
C ASP A 12 -15.93 11.07 -21.17
N SER A 13 -16.14 12.34 -21.52
CA SER A 13 -15.09 13.36 -21.48
C SER A 13 -14.93 13.98 -20.07
N SER A 14 -13.70 14.40 -19.78
CA SER A 14 -13.31 15.10 -18.55
C SER A 14 -14.27 16.27 -18.23
N VAL A 15 -14.58 16.45 -16.94
CA VAL A 15 -15.41 17.55 -16.44
C VAL A 15 -14.87 18.90 -16.92
N VAL A 16 -13.56 19.03 -17.05
CA VAL A 16 -12.87 20.23 -17.56
C VAL A 16 -13.21 20.51 -19.03
N LEU A 17 -13.30 19.47 -19.86
CA LEU A 17 -13.67 19.62 -21.27
C LEU A 17 -15.15 20.04 -21.41
N LYS A 18 -16.03 19.41 -20.63
CA LYS A 18 -17.45 19.78 -20.59
C LYS A 18 -17.63 21.24 -20.15
N PHE A 19 -16.90 21.65 -19.11
CA PHE A 19 -16.87 23.04 -18.64
C PHE A 19 -16.42 24.00 -19.75
N HIS A 20 -15.32 23.73 -20.44
CA HIS A 20 -14.82 24.60 -21.52
C HIS A 20 -15.84 24.73 -22.66
N VAL A 21 -16.47 23.62 -23.07
CA VAL A 21 -17.47 23.64 -24.15
C VAL A 21 -18.67 24.50 -23.73
N PHE A 22 -19.20 24.32 -22.52
CA PHE A 22 -20.32 25.14 -22.05
C PHE A 22 -19.91 26.61 -21.88
N PHE A 23 -18.73 26.89 -21.32
CA PHE A 23 -18.22 28.25 -21.16
C PHE A 23 -18.10 28.99 -22.51
N VAL A 24 -17.58 28.33 -23.54
CA VAL A 24 -17.48 28.90 -24.89
C VAL A 24 -18.86 29.19 -25.50
N VAL A 25 -19.81 28.26 -25.37
CA VAL A 25 -21.18 28.44 -25.90
C VAL A 25 -21.93 29.56 -25.19
N MET A 26 -21.69 29.76 -23.89
CA MET A 26 -22.40 30.75 -23.08
C MET A 26 -21.78 32.14 -23.09
N SER A 27 -20.47 32.25 -23.25
CA SER A 27 -19.74 33.50 -23.11
C SER A 27 -19.14 33.96 -24.43
N LEU A 28 -18.32 33.12 -25.05
CA LEU A 28 -17.58 33.50 -26.25
C LEU A 28 -18.50 33.67 -27.45
N LEU A 29 -19.46 32.78 -27.64
CA LEU A 29 -20.38 32.82 -28.79
C LEU A 29 -21.31 34.05 -28.77
N PRO A 30 -21.98 34.41 -27.65
CA PRO A 30 -22.75 35.66 -27.60
C PRO A 30 -21.87 36.90 -27.76
N LEU A 31 -20.65 36.88 -27.22
CA LEU A 31 -19.73 38.01 -27.30
C LEU A 31 -19.20 38.23 -28.72
N THR A 32 -18.93 37.18 -29.48
CA THR A 32 -18.53 37.31 -30.89
C THR A 32 -19.68 37.80 -31.76
N ILE A 33 -20.92 37.37 -31.50
CA ILE A 33 -22.11 37.90 -32.17
C ILE A 33 -22.28 39.39 -31.87
N LEU A 34 -22.14 39.79 -30.60
CA LEU A 34 -22.27 41.19 -30.20
C LEU A 34 -21.15 42.06 -30.79
N PHE A 35 -19.93 41.54 -30.84
CA PHE A 35 -18.79 42.20 -31.49
C PHE A 35 -19.01 42.36 -32.99
N TYR A 36 -19.54 41.33 -33.67
CA TYR A 36 -19.88 41.38 -35.09
C TYR A 36 -20.93 42.47 -35.38
N LEU A 37 -22.01 42.50 -34.60
CA LEU A 37 -23.05 43.53 -34.73
C LEU A 37 -22.50 44.94 -34.49
N TYR A 38 -21.63 45.11 -33.48
CA TYR A 38 -20.98 46.40 -33.21
C TYR A 38 -20.06 46.85 -34.35
N TRP A 39 -19.24 45.94 -34.86
CA TRP A 39 -18.35 46.21 -36.00
C TRP A 39 -19.16 46.66 -37.23
N GLN A 40 -20.27 45.96 -37.51
CA GLN A 40 -21.13 46.25 -38.64
C GLN A 40 -21.82 47.62 -38.53
N ILE A 41 -22.29 48.00 -37.34
CA ILE A 41 -22.83 49.33 -37.07
C ILE A 41 -21.77 50.41 -37.31
N LYS A 42 -20.53 50.18 -36.86
CA LYS A 42 -19.43 51.14 -37.02
C LYS A 42 -19.05 51.37 -38.48
N GLU A 43 -19.08 50.33 -39.31
CA GLU A 43 -18.60 50.39 -40.70
C GLU A 43 -19.69 50.82 -41.70
N SER A 44 -20.96 50.48 -41.45
CA SER A 44 -22.07 50.73 -42.37
C SER A 44 -23.13 51.71 -41.87
N GLY A 45 -23.10 52.12 -40.59
CA GLY A 45 -24.02 53.09 -40.00
C GLY A 45 -25.47 52.60 -39.85
N GLN A 46 -25.79 51.40 -40.33
CA GLN A 46 -27.07 50.70 -40.19
C GLN A 46 -26.81 49.22 -39.92
N ILE A 47 -27.79 48.51 -39.35
CA ILE A 47 -27.74 47.05 -39.25
C ILE A 47 -28.43 46.52 -40.52
N PRO A 48 -27.71 46.01 -41.54
CA PRO A 48 -28.32 45.51 -42.78
C PRO A 48 -29.04 44.15 -42.60
N VAL A 49 -29.24 43.72 -41.35
CA VAL A 49 -29.90 42.47 -40.96
C VAL A 49 -31.40 42.76 -40.81
N SER A 50 -32.25 41.92 -41.40
CA SER A 50 -33.69 42.07 -41.23
C SER A 50 -34.09 41.93 -39.75
N VAL A 51 -35.15 42.60 -39.32
CA VAL A 51 -35.67 42.49 -37.94
C VAL A 51 -35.96 41.02 -37.59
N ASP A 52 -36.41 40.23 -38.55
CA ASP A 52 -36.68 38.80 -38.38
C ASP A 52 -35.39 37.98 -38.17
N GLU A 53 -34.32 38.30 -38.89
CA GLU A 53 -33.02 37.63 -38.75
C GLU A 53 -32.38 37.98 -37.42
N LEU A 54 -32.46 39.24 -37.00
CA LEU A 54 -31.97 39.70 -35.70
C LEU A 54 -32.74 39.02 -34.55
N ASN A 55 -34.07 38.91 -34.67
CA ASN A 55 -34.91 38.22 -33.69
C ASN A 55 -34.56 36.73 -33.58
N ASN A 56 -34.33 36.05 -34.71
CA ASN A 56 -33.92 34.64 -34.73
C ASN A 56 -32.55 34.44 -34.06
N VAL A 57 -31.58 35.33 -34.31
CA VAL A 57 -30.26 35.28 -33.67
C VAL A 57 -30.39 35.52 -32.16
N LEU A 58 -31.17 36.51 -31.73
CA LEU A 58 -31.42 36.80 -30.31
C LEU A 58 -32.09 35.63 -29.58
N LEU A 59 -33.06 34.97 -30.22
CA LEU A 59 -33.75 33.81 -29.67
C LEU A 59 -32.78 32.62 -29.53
N LEU A 60 -31.99 32.34 -30.57
CA LEU A 60 -30.97 31.28 -30.54
C LEU A 60 -29.93 31.51 -29.43
N VAL A 61 -29.43 32.74 -29.30
CA VAL A 61 -28.45 33.12 -28.26
C VAL A 61 -29.07 32.97 -26.88
N SER A 62 -30.30 33.44 -26.69
CA SER A 62 -31.01 33.37 -25.42
C SER A 62 -31.27 31.92 -24.99
N VAL A 63 -31.70 31.05 -25.91
CA VAL A 63 -31.85 29.60 -25.65
C VAL A 63 -30.50 28.95 -25.36
N GLY A 64 -29.44 29.33 -26.09
CA GLY A 64 -28.07 28.83 -25.86
C GLY A 64 -27.55 29.17 -24.45
N ILE A 65 -27.77 30.41 -24.00
CA ILE A 65 -27.43 30.85 -22.64
C ILE A 65 -28.28 30.10 -21.61
N LEU A 66 -29.55 29.85 -21.87
CA LEU A 66 -30.40 29.11 -20.93
C LEU A 66 -29.94 27.65 -20.78
N VAL A 67 -29.72 26.95 -21.90
CA VAL A 67 -29.25 25.56 -21.93
C VAL A 67 -27.87 25.43 -21.30
N GLY A 68 -26.95 26.35 -21.61
CA GLY A 68 -25.64 26.37 -20.99
C GLY A 68 -25.71 26.55 -19.47
N TYR A 69 -26.62 27.39 -18.97
CA TYR A 69 -26.71 27.71 -17.54
C TYR A 69 -27.15 26.47 -16.76
N PHE A 70 -28.18 25.79 -17.25
CA PHE A 70 -28.66 24.55 -16.66
C PHE A 70 -27.60 23.45 -16.73
N SER A 71 -26.89 23.34 -17.85
CA SER A 71 -25.81 22.35 -18.02
C SER A 71 -24.67 22.59 -17.05
N MET A 72 -24.23 23.84 -16.91
CA MET A 72 -23.18 24.25 -15.97
C MET A 72 -23.59 24.01 -14.51
N ARG A 73 -24.84 24.32 -14.16
CA ARG A 73 -25.38 24.05 -12.82
C ARG A 73 -25.42 22.56 -12.51
N MET A 74 -25.71 21.71 -13.50
CA MET A 74 -25.68 20.25 -13.34
C MET A 74 -24.26 19.73 -13.13
N LEU A 75 -23.27 20.25 -13.88
CA LEU A 75 -21.86 19.88 -13.71
C LEU A 75 -21.32 20.28 -12.34
N LEU A 76 -21.61 21.50 -11.87
CA LEU A 76 -21.19 21.96 -10.56
C LEU A 76 -21.75 21.08 -9.44
N LYS A 77 -23.04 20.73 -9.51
CA LYS A 77 -23.64 19.80 -8.56
C LYS A 77 -22.96 18.44 -8.60
N GLY A 78 -22.72 17.88 -9.78
CA GLY A 78 -22.00 16.61 -9.93
C GLY A 78 -20.58 16.65 -9.37
N LEU A 79 -19.86 17.77 -9.55
CA LEU A 79 -18.53 17.96 -8.98
C LEU A 79 -18.59 18.02 -7.44
N VAL A 80 -19.51 18.81 -6.89
CA VAL A 80 -19.73 18.91 -5.44
C VAL A 80 -20.11 17.54 -4.85
N ASP A 81 -20.97 16.77 -5.53
CA ASP A 81 -21.35 15.43 -5.10
C ASP A 81 -20.17 14.45 -5.12
N VAL A 82 -19.32 14.50 -6.16
CA VAL A 82 -18.10 13.68 -6.25
C VAL A 82 -17.11 14.05 -5.14
N VAL A 83 -16.91 15.34 -4.89
CA VAL A 83 -16.05 15.84 -3.81
C VAL A 83 -16.59 15.35 -2.47
N HIS A 84 -17.86 15.57 -2.15
CA HIS A 84 -18.47 15.10 -0.90
C HIS A 84 -18.41 13.58 -0.73
N SER A 85 -18.65 12.81 -1.80
CA SER A 85 -18.57 11.35 -1.75
C SER A 85 -17.14 10.87 -1.49
N SER A 86 -16.14 11.56 -2.05
CA SER A 86 -14.72 11.26 -1.85
C SER A 86 -14.29 11.63 -0.44
N THR A 87 -14.68 12.81 0.06
CA THR A 87 -14.46 13.24 1.45
C THR A 87 -15.11 12.28 2.45
N ARG A 88 -16.30 11.75 2.14
CA ARG A 88 -16.98 10.77 3.00
C ARG A 88 -16.25 9.43 3.07
N ARG A 89 -15.77 8.91 1.93
CA ARG A 89 -14.94 7.69 1.90
C ARG A 89 -13.60 7.90 2.62
N LEU A 90 -13.00 9.07 2.46
CA LEU A 90 -11.77 9.42 3.14
C LEU A 90 -11.97 9.52 4.67
N LYS A 91 -13.12 10.05 5.11
CA LYS A 91 -13.54 10.09 6.52
C LYS A 91 -13.71 8.68 7.13
N GLU A 92 -14.21 7.73 6.35
CA GLU A 92 -14.36 6.33 6.79
C GLU A 92 -13.01 5.62 6.97
N ILE A 93 -11.97 6.03 6.23
CA ILE A 93 -10.63 5.43 6.28
C ILE A 93 -9.73 6.13 7.30
N LEU A 94 -9.75 7.46 7.38
CA LEU A 94 -8.83 8.26 8.21
C LEU A 94 -9.40 8.66 9.58
N GLY A 95 -10.69 8.46 9.83
CA GLY A 95 -11.36 8.89 11.07
C GLY A 95 -11.67 10.40 11.12
N PRO A 96 -12.50 10.84 12.08
CA PRO A 96 -13.06 12.20 12.12
C PRO A 96 -12.06 13.31 12.45
N GLN A 97 -10.91 13.00 13.06
CA GLN A 97 -9.90 13.98 13.47
C GLN A 97 -9.00 14.40 12.30
N ALA A 98 -8.49 13.45 11.51
CA ALA A 98 -7.64 13.75 10.34
C ALA A 98 -8.37 14.55 9.24
N LEU A 99 -9.70 14.38 9.13
CA LEU A 99 -10.50 15.15 8.17
C LEU A 99 -10.66 16.62 8.59
N GLN A 100 -10.62 16.91 9.89
CA GLN A 100 -10.78 18.25 10.42
C GLN A 100 -9.52 19.09 10.19
N ASP A 101 -8.36 18.44 10.11
CA ASP A 101 -7.08 19.06 9.76
C ASP A 101 -6.99 19.32 8.25
N VAL A 102 -7.46 18.38 7.41
CA VAL A 102 -7.50 18.56 5.94
C VAL A 102 -8.49 19.65 5.52
N LEU A 103 -9.64 19.78 6.19
CA LEU A 103 -10.64 20.81 5.86
C LEU A 103 -10.30 22.20 6.42
N LYS A 104 -9.39 22.29 7.40
CA LYS A 104 -8.86 23.58 7.89
C LYS A 104 -7.70 24.11 7.06
N ALA A 105 -7.08 23.27 6.24
CA ALA A 105 -5.96 23.60 5.37
C ALA A 105 -6.40 24.22 4.03
N ASP A 106 -7.33 25.18 4.06
CA ASP A 106 -7.86 25.83 2.84
C ASP A 106 -6.86 26.81 2.20
N GLU A 107 -5.61 26.90 2.70
CA GLU A 107 -4.57 27.77 2.12
C GLU A 107 -3.22 27.11 1.82
N ASP A 108 -2.89 25.92 2.34
CA ASP A 108 -1.56 25.33 2.09
C ASP A 108 -1.59 23.80 1.91
N GLU A 109 -2.00 23.39 0.71
CA GLU A 109 -1.85 22.01 0.21
C GLU A 109 -0.39 21.51 0.29
N ILE A 110 0.58 22.44 0.31
CA ILE A 110 2.00 22.15 0.49
C ILE A 110 2.29 21.70 1.93
N GLU A 111 1.65 22.28 2.94
CA GLU A 111 1.89 21.92 4.35
C GLU A 111 1.35 20.51 4.66
N ALA A 112 0.16 20.17 4.16
CA ALA A 112 -0.41 18.82 4.29
C ALA A 112 0.43 17.75 3.58
N LEU A 113 1.01 18.08 2.42
CA LEU A 113 1.93 17.21 1.69
C LEU A 113 3.27 17.07 2.45
N THR A 114 3.82 18.17 2.97
CA THR A 114 5.05 18.18 3.77
C THR A 114 4.87 17.36 5.05
N GLN A 115 3.71 17.44 5.70
CA GLN A 115 3.43 16.66 6.91
C GLN A 115 3.31 15.16 6.60
N SER A 116 2.66 14.79 5.49
CA SER A 116 2.57 13.41 5.01
C SER A 116 3.94 12.84 4.61
N PHE A 117 4.76 13.64 3.92
CA PHE A 117 6.13 13.25 3.57
C PHE A 117 7.01 13.12 4.81
N ASN A 118 6.89 14.02 5.79
CA ASN A 118 7.63 13.94 7.04
C ASN A 118 7.22 12.71 7.85
N GLU A 119 5.95 12.34 7.87
CA GLU A 119 5.50 11.14 8.58
C GLU A 119 5.96 9.85 7.87
N VAL A 120 5.87 9.78 6.54
CA VAL A 120 6.43 8.66 5.77
C VAL A 120 7.95 8.57 5.95
N THR A 121 8.64 9.71 5.95
CA THR A 121 10.09 9.78 6.17
C THR A 121 10.46 9.39 7.59
N ALA A 122 9.69 9.82 8.60
CA ALA A 122 9.90 9.43 9.99
C ALA A 122 9.73 7.92 10.17
N ARG A 123 8.69 7.32 9.57
CA ARG A 123 8.48 5.85 9.57
C ARG A 123 9.59 5.11 8.82
N LEU A 124 10.07 5.66 7.70
CA LEU A 124 11.22 5.10 6.99
C LEU A 124 12.51 5.21 7.82
N MET A 125 12.73 6.33 8.52
CA MET A 125 13.88 6.54 9.39
C MET A 125 13.82 5.67 10.64
N GLU A 126 12.64 5.44 11.22
CA GLU A 126 12.42 4.51 12.33
C GLU A 126 12.71 3.07 11.88
N ASN A 127 12.11 2.63 10.78
CA ASN A 127 12.37 1.30 10.21
C ASN A 127 13.85 1.12 9.83
N VAL A 128 14.49 2.14 9.25
CA VAL A 128 15.92 2.12 8.91
C VAL A 128 16.79 2.14 10.18
N SER A 129 16.41 2.88 11.22
CA SER A 129 17.10 2.91 12.50
C SER A 129 17.01 1.55 13.22
N ASP A 130 15.85 0.90 13.19
CA ASP A 130 15.66 -0.44 13.75
C ASP A 130 16.45 -1.49 12.97
N LEU A 131 16.48 -1.37 11.64
CA LEU A 131 17.34 -2.18 10.78
C LEU A 131 18.84 -1.94 11.05
N GLU A 132 19.25 -0.69 11.30
CA GLU A 132 20.63 -0.37 11.67
C GLU A 132 21.02 -0.85 13.07
N ALA A 133 20.11 -0.72 14.05
CA ALA A 133 20.29 -1.22 15.41
C ALA A 133 20.40 -2.74 15.42
N THR A 134 19.53 -3.42 14.66
CA THR A 134 19.57 -4.87 14.45
C THR A 134 20.87 -5.28 13.76
N ARG A 135 21.28 -4.57 12.69
CA ARG A 135 22.56 -4.81 11.99
C ARG A 135 23.78 -4.59 12.89
N LYS A 136 23.80 -3.54 13.72
CA LYS A 136 24.88 -3.26 14.68
C LYS A 136 24.94 -4.34 15.75
N THR A 137 23.80 -4.77 16.27
CA THR A 137 23.71 -5.84 17.28
C THR A 137 24.23 -7.15 16.70
N LEU A 138 23.72 -7.57 15.54
CA LEU A 138 24.21 -8.74 14.80
C LEU A 138 25.72 -8.66 14.55
N ARG A 139 26.22 -7.53 14.04
CA ARG A 139 27.66 -7.34 13.79
C ARG A 139 28.49 -7.41 15.07
N SER A 140 28.01 -6.85 16.18
CA SER A 140 28.72 -6.89 17.47
C SER A 140 28.77 -8.30 18.04
N VAL A 141 27.70 -9.08 17.89
CA VAL A 141 27.62 -10.47 18.35
C VAL A 141 28.47 -11.36 17.46
N LEU A 142 28.44 -11.20 16.14
CA LEU A 142 29.34 -11.89 15.20
C LEU A 142 30.82 -11.60 15.49
N ILE A 143 31.18 -10.35 15.80
CA ILE A 143 32.56 -9.98 16.19
C ILE A 143 32.94 -10.66 17.51
N ARG A 144 32.06 -10.68 18.51
CA ARG A 144 32.32 -11.34 19.80
C ARG A 144 32.44 -12.86 19.68
N VAL A 145 31.65 -13.50 18.82
CA VAL A 145 31.73 -14.94 18.52
C VAL A 145 33.01 -15.26 17.73
N GLY A 146 33.38 -14.42 16.75
CA GLY A 146 34.60 -14.60 15.96
C GLY A 146 35.92 -14.41 16.73
N HIS A 147 35.90 -13.72 17.87
CA HIS A 147 37.10 -13.48 18.70
C HIS A 147 37.29 -14.50 19.84
N GLY A 148 36.50 -15.59 19.88
CA GLY A 148 36.78 -16.74 20.77
C GLY A 148 36.58 -16.49 22.28
N GLY A 149 36.01 -15.35 22.69
CA GLY A 149 35.71 -15.05 24.09
C GLY A 149 34.26 -15.39 24.41
N VAL A 150 33.98 -16.64 24.75
CA VAL A 150 32.59 -17.08 24.92
C VAL A 150 32.25 -17.37 26.38
N GLY A 151 31.30 -16.59 26.92
CA GLY A 151 30.50 -17.03 28.06
C GLY A 151 29.27 -17.79 27.57
N VAL A 152 28.81 -18.81 28.30
CA VAL A 152 27.62 -19.62 27.96
C VAL A 152 26.39 -18.75 27.68
N SER A 153 26.26 -17.61 28.36
CA SER A 153 25.16 -16.66 28.18
C SER A 153 25.17 -15.93 26.83
N SER A 154 26.34 -15.71 26.22
CA SER A 154 26.41 -14.97 24.94
C SER A 154 26.05 -15.83 23.74
N ILE A 155 26.29 -17.15 23.81
CA ILE A 155 25.83 -18.09 22.77
C ILE A 155 24.30 -18.20 22.78
N THR A 156 23.69 -18.37 23.96
CA THR A 156 22.24 -18.53 24.05
C THR A 156 21.50 -17.32 23.51
N ALA A 157 21.93 -16.11 23.91
CA ALA A 157 21.37 -14.87 23.38
C ALA A 157 21.54 -14.72 21.86
N PHE A 158 22.64 -15.25 21.30
CA PHE A 158 22.84 -15.26 19.85
C PHE A 158 21.86 -16.20 19.14
N PHE A 159 21.65 -17.40 19.68
CA PHE A 159 20.68 -18.33 19.11
C PHE A 159 19.25 -17.82 19.19
N ASP A 160 18.86 -17.18 20.30
CA ASP A 160 17.55 -16.54 20.44
C ASP A 160 17.35 -15.46 19.38
N LEU A 161 18.34 -14.58 19.20
CA LEU A 161 18.29 -13.52 18.19
C LEU A 161 18.19 -14.08 16.76
N ILE A 162 18.91 -15.15 16.45
CA ILE A 162 18.82 -15.80 15.12
C ILE A 162 17.40 -16.29 14.86
N VAL A 163 16.82 -17.04 15.81
CA VAL A 163 15.47 -17.61 15.64
C VAL A 163 14.45 -16.51 15.51
N GLU A 164 14.50 -15.49 16.36
CA GLU A 164 13.62 -14.33 16.29
C GLU A 164 13.72 -13.61 14.93
N THR A 165 14.94 -13.30 14.50
CA THR A 165 15.17 -12.56 13.24
C THR A 165 14.65 -13.34 12.04
N ILE A 166 14.97 -14.63 11.94
CA ILE A 166 14.55 -15.47 10.81
C ILE A 166 13.04 -15.68 10.83
N THR A 167 12.45 -15.91 12.01
CA THR A 167 11.01 -16.13 12.14
C THR A 167 10.24 -14.88 11.75
N ASN A 168 10.67 -13.70 12.20
CA ASN A 168 10.09 -12.42 11.80
C ASN A 168 10.25 -12.15 10.30
N ALA A 169 11.43 -12.44 9.72
CA ALA A 169 11.68 -12.22 8.30
C ALA A 169 10.83 -13.11 7.38
N LEU A 170 10.40 -14.28 7.87
CA LEU A 170 9.53 -15.21 7.15
C LEU A 170 8.05 -15.06 7.51
N ASP A 171 7.68 -14.01 8.26
CA ASP A 171 6.32 -13.80 8.79
C ASP A 171 5.77 -15.04 9.53
N GLY A 172 6.67 -15.75 10.21
CA GLY A 172 6.35 -16.95 10.97
C GLY A 172 5.82 -16.63 12.36
N ARG A 173 4.86 -17.42 12.86
CA ARG A 173 4.35 -17.29 14.23
C ARG A 173 5.23 -17.96 15.28
N LYS A 174 5.93 -19.02 14.89
CA LYS A 174 6.73 -19.88 15.77
C LYS A 174 8.02 -20.28 15.07
N GLY A 175 9.11 -20.30 15.82
CA GLY A 175 10.44 -20.68 15.33
C GLY A 175 11.20 -21.52 16.35
N PHE A 176 12.03 -22.44 15.87
CA PHE A 176 12.80 -23.36 16.71
C PHE A 176 14.21 -23.51 16.15
N LEU A 177 15.22 -23.40 17.00
CA LEU A 177 16.58 -23.86 16.71
C LEU A 177 16.84 -25.15 17.46
N LEU A 178 17.08 -26.21 16.70
CA LEU A 178 17.43 -27.51 17.22
C LEU A 178 18.93 -27.73 17.04
N VAL A 179 19.59 -28.22 18.09
CA VAL A 179 21.03 -28.53 18.08
C VAL A 179 21.22 -30.01 18.35
N VAL A 180 22.20 -30.61 17.68
CA VAL A 180 22.58 -32.01 17.90
C VAL A 180 23.29 -32.13 19.26
N ASP A 181 22.82 -33.05 20.10
CA ASP A 181 23.45 -33.44 21.36
C ASP A 181 24.38 -34.64 21.10
N ASP A 182 25.69 -34.37 21.01
CA ASP A 182 26.72 -35.36 20.71
C ASP A 182 26.87 -36.43 21.82
N GLU A 183 26.54 -36.10 23.07
CA GLU A 183 26.71 -37.04 24.20
C GLU A 183 25.60 -38.08 24.27
N LYS A 184 24.37 -37.65 23.96
CA LYS A 184 23.18 -38.46 24.22
C LYS A 184 22.40 -38.84 22.97
N GLY A 185 22.79 -38.34 21.80
CA GLY A 185 22.18 -38.63 20.51
C GLY A 185 20.78 -38.03 20.39
N GLY A 186 20.60 -37.06 19.48
CA GLY A 186 19.31 -36.44 19.23
C GLY A 186 19.40 -34.94 19.00
N LEU A 187 18.33 -34.37 18.46
CA LEU A 187 18.11 -32.94 18.39
C LEU A 187 17.42 -32.45 19.66
N ILE A 188 18.00 -31.43 20.28
CA ILE A 188 17.43 -30.74 21.44
C ILE A 188 17.11 -29.28 21.08
N PRO A 189 15.98 -28.74 21.55
CA PRO A 189 15.64 -27.34 21.35
C PRO A 189 16.58 -26.45 22.17
N ARG A 190 17.24 -25.51 21.48
CA ARG A 190 18.19 -24.58 22.09
C ARG A 190 17.69 -23.13 22.15
N ALA A 191 16.86 -22.74 21.19
CA ALA A 191 16.21 -21.44 21.14
C ALA A 191 14.82 -21.56 20.49
N THR A 192 13.89 -20.71 20.90
CA THR A 192 12.48 -20.76 20.50
C THR A 192 11.90 -19.37 20.35
N TYR A 193 11.05 -19.17 19.36
CA TYR A 193 10.25 -17.96 19.17
C TYR A 193 8.76 -18.31 19.15
N GLY A 194 7.93 -17.50 19.82
CA GLY A 194 6.48 -17.70 19.90
C GLY A 194 6.02 -18.87 20.79
N VAL A 195 6.94 -19.62 21.41
CA VAL A 195 6.67 -20.71 22.35
C VAL A 195 7.63 -20.61 23.54
N PRO A 196 7.17 -20.75 24.79
CA PRO A 196 8.07 -20.74 25.94
C PRO A 196 9.00 -21.97 25.93
N LEU A 197 10.31 -21.77 26.02
CA LEU A 197 11.33 -22.84 26.04
C LEU A 197 11.08 -23.89 27.13
N LYS A 198 10.52 -23.49 28.29
CA LYS A 198 10.14 -24.40 29.38
C LYS A 198 9.15 -25.49 28.93
N SER A 199 8.32 -25.20 27.93
CA SER A 199 7.35 -26.16 27.38
C SER A 199 8.03 -27.24 26.53
N LEU A 200 9.31 -27.06 26.23
CA LEU A 200 10.15 -27.92 25.42
C LEU A 200 11.30 -28.55 26.23
N GLU A 201 11.36 -28.31 27.55
CA GLU A 201 12.34 -28.96 28.42
C GLU A 201 12.13 -30.47 28.42
N GLY A 202 13.18 -31.23 28.09
CA GLY A 202 13.12 -32.69 27.98
C GLY A 202 12.65 -33.22 26.62
N VAL A 203 12.26 -32.35 25.69
CA VAL A 203 11.96 -32.77 24.32
C VAL A 203 13.26 -33.12 23.61
N ARG A 204 13.32 -34.35 23.11
CA ARG A 204 14.42 -34.84 22.28
C ARG A 204 13.87 -35.50 21.05
N VAL A 205 14.35 -35.05 19.89
CA VAL A 205 13.98 -35.66 18.60
C VAL A 205 15.10 -36.58 18.16
N PRO A 206 14.83 -37.87 17.89
CA PRO A 206 15.86 -38.78 17.38
C PRO A 206 16.42 -38.31 16.03
N LEU A 207 17.68 -38.67 15.74
CA LEU A 207 18.37 -38.31 14.48
C LEU A 207 18.08 -39.30 13.36
N ASP A 208 17.81 -40.56 13.72
CA ASP A 208 17.58 -41.69 12.82
C ASP A 208 16.11 -41.85 12.43
N SER A 209 15.21 -41.09 13.05
CA SER A 209 13.78 -41.18 12.90
C SER A 209 13.12 -39.83 13.19
N GLY A 210 12.06 -39.48 12.46
CA GLY A 210 11.30 -38.24 12.69
C GLY A 210 11.14 -37.35 11.45
N ILE A 211 10.42 -36.25 11.64
CA ILE A 211 10.03 -35.32 10.56
C ILE A 211 11.21 -34.55 9.95
N PHE A 212 12.33 -34.44 10.67
CA PHE A 212 13.52 -33.71 10.23
C PHE A 212 14.53 -34.58 9.47
N LEU A 213 14.30 -35.90 9.38
CA LEU A 213 15.20 -36.83 8.70
C LEU A 213 15.53 -36.42 7.26
N PRO A 214 14.58 -35.96 6.41
CA PRO A 214 14.89 -35.51 5.05
C PRO A 214 15.85 -34.31 5.01
N VAL A 215 15.77 -33.43 6.01
CA VAL A 215 16.61 -32.22 6.13
C VAL A 215 18.02 -32.62 6.59
N LEU A 216 18.11 -33.53 7.57
CA LEU A 216 19.37 -34.03 8.11
C LEU A 216 20.15 -34.86 7.06
N GLN A 217 19.47 -35.77 6.34
CA GLN A 217 20.10 -36.58 5.30
C GLN A 217 20.41 -35.77 4.04
N GLY A 218 19.47 -34.92 3.61
CA GLY A 218 19.60 -34.14 2.39
C GLY A 218 20.57 -32.97 2.52
N ARG A 219 20.90 -32.53 3.75
CA ARG A 219 21.68 -31.30 4.02
C ARG A 219 21.14 -30.09 3.23
N MET A 220 19.83 -30.08 3.01
CA MET A 220 19.12 -29.09 2.21
C MET A 220 17.86 -28.64 2.93
N THR A 221 17.47 -27.40 2.68
CA THR A 221 16.20 -26.86 3.17
C THR A 221 15.04 -27.67 2.59
N ALA A 222 14.11 -28.08 3.45
CA ALA A 222 12.90 -28.78 3.04
C ALA A 222 11.65 -28.13 3.65
N ILE A 223 10.56 -28.20 2.89
CA ILE A 223 9.22 -27.85 3.38
C ILE A 223 8.55 -29.14 3.82
N ILE A 224 8.10 -29.19 5.08
CA ILE A 224 7.39 -30.33 5.66
C ILE A 224 5.89 -29.97 5.69
N PRO A 225 5.07 -30.53 4.79
CA PRO A 225 3.68 -30.11 4.59
C PRO A 225 2.68 -30.66 5.63
N GLY A 226 3.11 -31.54 6.56
CA GLY A 226 2.28 -31.98 7.69
C GLY A 226 1.64 -33.36 7.61
N VAL A 227 1.98 -34.19 6.62
CA VAL A 227 1.32 -35.49 6.36
C VAL A 227 2.28 -36.68 6.45
N SER A 228 3.11 -36.74 7.50
CA SER A 228 4.07 -37.83 7.64
C SER A 228 3.76 -38.64 8.90
N ASN A 229 3.16 -39.83 8.73
CA ASN A 229 3.00 -40.87 9.75
C ASN A 229 4.37 -41.39 10.22
N VAL A 230 5.12 -40.57 10.94
CA VAL A 230 6.48 -40.90 11.39
C VAL A 230 6.44 -41.04 12.91
N HIS A 231 6.83 -42.23 13.39
CA HIS A 231 7.10 -42.49 14.80
C HIS A 231 8.00 -41.38 15.36
N GLY A 232 7.54 -40.68 16.40
CA GLY A 232 8.19 -39.48 16.96
C GLY A 232 7.34 -38.19 16.95
N GLN A 233 6.15 -38.21 16.33
CA GLN A 233 5.23 -37.07 16.30
C GLN A 233 4.66 -36.66 17.68
N GLU A 234 4.58 -37.56 18.66
CA GLU A 234 3.85 -37.29 19.92
C GLU A 234 4.46 -36.18 20.78
N LEU A 235 5.78 -35.94 20.70
CA LEU A 235 6.47 -34.95 21.53
C LEU A 235 6.33 -33.51 21.02
N LEU A 236 6.01 -33.30 19.74
CA LEU A 236 6.01 -31.99 19.09
C LEU A 236 4.69 -31.63 18.39
N SER A 237 3.74 -32.58 18.28
CA SER A 237 2.46 -32.43 17.57
C SER A 237 1.55 -31.31 18.11
N GLY A 238 1.72 -30.89 19.36
CA GLY A 238 0.99 -29.76 19.94
C GLY A 238 1.68 -28.40 19.78
N LEU A 239 2.96 -28.37 19.40
CA LEU A 239 3.78 -27.15 19.37
C LEU A 239 4.11 -26.69 17.95
N LEU A 240 4.26 -27.64 17.01
CA LEU A 240 4.55 -27.37 15.62
C LEU A 240 3.27 -27.12 14.82
N GLU A 241 3.24 -26.01 14.10
CA GLU A 241 2.20 -25.68 13.12
C GLU A 241 2.74 -25.93 11.71
N TYR A 242 1.96 -26.62 10.88
CA TYR A 242 2.34 -26.90 9.49
C TYR A 242 1.80 -25.81 8.54
N PRO A 243 2.48 -25.57 7.40
CA PRO A 243 3.71 -26.22 6.92
C PRO A 243 4.96 -25.69 7.62
N LEU A 244 5.95 -26.56 7.84
CA LEU A 244 7.25 -26.17 8.41
C LEU A 244 8.27 -25.93 7.31
N ILE A 245 9.02 -24.83 7.42
CA ILE A 245 10.24 -24.61 6.63
C ILE A 245 11.41 -24.96 7.54
N CYS A 246 12.20 -25.97 7.16
CA CYS A 246 13.32 -26.44 7.96
C CYS A 246 14.61 -26.38 7.14
N ALA A 247 15.63 -25.70 7.67
CA ALA A 247 16.94 -25.55 7.05
C ALA A 247 18.01 -26.13 7.97
N PRO A 248 18.98 -26.92 7.44
CA PRO A 248 20.09 -27.42 8.24
C PRO A 248 21.13 -26.32 8.46
N LEU A 249 21.63 -26.21 9.70
CA LEU A 249 22.75 -25.33 10.05
C LEU A 249 24.02 -26.17 10.23
N LEU A 250 24.89 -26.14 9.24
CA LEU A 250 26.13 -26.92 9.22
C LEU A 250 27.30 -26.06 9.73
N VAL A 251 28.10 -26.62 10.64
CA VAL A 251 29.31 -25.96 11.15
C VAL A 251 30.50 -26.86 10.81
N ASN A 252 31.49 -26.31 10.07
CA ASN A 252 32.71 -27.01 9.63
C ASN A 252 32.52 -28.23 8.72
N ASP A 253 31.52 -28.22 7.84
CA ASP A 253 31.31 -29.21 6.77
C ASP A 253 31.29 -30.69 7.22
N ARG A 254 31.02 -30.92 8.51
CA ARG A 254 30.74 -32.23 9.08
C ARG A 254 29.26 -32.39 9.34
#